data_AF-A0A8J0TU37-F1
#
_entry.id   AF-A0A8J0TU37-F1
#
_cell.length_a   1.000
_cell.length_b   1.000
_cell.length_c   1.000
_cell.angle_alpha   90.00
_cell.angle_beta   90.00
_cell.angle_gamma   90.00
#
_symmetry.space_group_name_H-M   'P 1'
#
loop_
_entity.id
_entity.type
_entity.pdbx_description
1 polymer ?
#
loop_
_entity_poly.entity_id
_entity_poly.type
_entity_poly.pdbx_seq_one_letter_code
_entity_poly.pdbx_strand_id
1 'polypeptide(L)'
;MDAMDCWDDLGMILGTRTKNIEEVPDYVNVSTNWLWKQKRKLTCLFCSKRNTWISSREVFLGDIAYGSILTEKERKVAEEANQRTLRILFDALEKKDSVLVEKCGDANGLLRQKNCPMIPMCLVQDLITKLQNVEFRKREYMVHESYDLTDSDKIIIYLSPHFWLQKETLDIGSRPGTLILAAAQILGYKYYAETPTDEGHVQQHPPTVPLSAYSICSAFESWMRHRGLYSGSYSCCGEESRDSVCAISDLSIWLNDIAQL
;
A
#
# COMPACT_ATOMS: atom_id res chain seq x y z
N MET A 1 -31.64 -3.07 -65.43
CA MET A 1 -31.93 -1.75 -66.00
C MET A 1 -31.54 -0.71 -64.97
N ASP A 2 -30.25 -0.39 -64.97
CA ASP A 2 -29.66 0.94 -65.10
C ASP A 2 -30.48 2.15 -64.61
N ALA A 3 -29.93 2.80 -63.58
CA ALA A 3 -29.31 4.14 -63.57
C ALA A 3 -29.98 5.35 -64.26
N MET A 4 -29.47 6.53 -63.87
CA MET A 4 -29.72 7.90 -64.35
C MET A 4 -30.92 8.66 -63.73
N ASP A 5 -30.83 9.93 -63.29
CA ASP A 5 -29.70 10.87 -63.20
C ASP A 5 -30.12 12.19 -62.50
N CYS A 6 -29.11 13.02 -62.17
CA CYS A 6 -29.07 14.48 -61.94
C CYS A 6 -29.56 15.07 -60.59
N TRP A 7 -28.74 15.73 -59.75
CA TRP A 7 -27.76 16.86 -59.91
C TRP A 7 -28.46 18.14 -60.42
N ASP A 8 -28.25 19.37 -59.95
CA ASP A 8 -27.40 20.02 -58.93
C ASP A 8 -27.91 21.48 -58.80
N ASP A 9 -27.65 22.16 -57.68
CA ASP A 9 -27.21 23.57 -57.59
C ASP A 9 -27.25 24.03 -56.11
N LEU A 10 -26.13 24.04 -55.38
CA LEU A 10 -24.97 24.97 -55.39
C LEU A 10 -25.14 26.23 -54.53
N GLY A 11 -24.28 26.30 -53.51
CA GLY A 11 -24.06 27.43 -52.63
C GLY A 11 -22.84 27.20 -51.73
N MET A 12 -21.68 26.97 -52.36
CA MET A 12 -20.35 26.92 -51.74
C MET A 12 -19.92 28.29 -51.20
N ILE A 13 -19.13 28.33 -50.12
CA ILE A 13 -17.79 28.97 -50.12
C ILE A 13 -17.01 28.67 -48.80
N LEU A 14 -15.93 27.91 -48.99
CA LEU A 14 -14.59 27.94 -48.36
C LEU A 14 -14.43 27.69 -46.84
N GLY A 15 -14.09 26.43 -46.51
CA GLY A 15 -13.40 26.07 -45.27
C GLY A 15 -12.21 25.15 -45.54
N THR A 16 -10.99 25.63 -45.29
CA THR A 16 -9.84 24.78 -44.95
C THR A 16 -8.90 25.52 -43.99
N ARG A 17 -8.79 25.05 -42.73
CA ARG A 17 -7.51 24.73 -42.07
C ARG A 17 -7.72 24.33 -40.59
N THR A 18 -7.40 23.07 -40.31
CA THR A 18 -6.65 22.56 -39.14
C THR A 18 -7.04 23.04 -37.73
N LYS A 19 -7.55 22.12 -36.89
CA LYS A 19 -6.80 21.48 -35.78
C LYS A 19 -7.74 20.71 -34.83
N ASN A 20 -7.24 19.55 -34.42
CA ASN A 20 -7.50 18.82 -33.17
C ASN A 20 -8.88 18.17 -33.00
N ILE A 21 -8.95 16.90 -33.41
CA ILE A 21 -9.82 15.90 -32.80
C ILE A 21 -9.21 15.61 -31.42
N GLU A 22 -9.94 15.96 -30.36
CA GLU A 22 -9.69 15.42 -29.02
C GLU A 22 -10.06 13.94 -29.04
N GLU A 23 -9.04 13.09 -29.06
CA GLU A 23 -9.16 11.68 -28.78
C GLU A 23 -9.51 11.51 -27.29
N VAL A 24 -10.64 10.86 -27.04
CA VAL A 24 -11.01 10.26 -25.77
C VAL A 24 -9.97 9.17 -25.46
N PRO A 25 -9.22 9.20 -24.34
CA PRO A 25 -8.39 8.07 -23.97
C PRO A 25 -9.25 7.01 -23.29
N ASP A 26 -9.32 5.86 -23.95
CA ASP A 26 -9.78 4.60 -23.38
C ASP A 26 -9.11 4.34 -22.02
N TYR A 27 -9.95 3.99 -21.05
CA TYR A 27 -9.57 3.52 -19.72
C TYR A 27 -8.81 2.20 -19.85
N VAL A 28 -7.50 2.28 -20.01
CA VAL A 28 -6.61 1.11 -19.94
C VAL A 28 -6.21 0.85 -18.50
N ASN A 29 -6.55 -0.34 -18.05
CA ASN A 29 -6.20 -0.98 -16.78
C ASN A 29 -4.67 -1.00 -16.53
N VAL A 30 -4.16 -0.14 -15.65
CA VAL A 30 -2.73 -0.06 -15.28
C VAL A 30 -2.43 -0.64 -13.87
N SER A 31 -3.33 -1.43 -13.29
CA SER A 31 -3.18 -1.90 -11.90
C SER A 31 -2.40 -3.22 -11.73
N THR A 32 -1.92 -3.86 -12.79
CA THR A 32 -1.32 -5.21 -12.70
C THR A 32 0.12 -5.34 -13.21
N ASN A 33 0.74 -4.26 -13.70
CA ASN A 33 2.02 -4.37 -14.45
C ASN A 33 3.32 -4.14 -13.64
N TRP A 34 3.27 -3.71 -12.39
CA TRP A 34 4.50 -3.49 -11.60
C TRP A 34 5.09 -4.79 -11.01
N LEU A 35 4.25 -5.77 -10.66
CA LEU A 35 4.67 -7.02 -9.99
C LEU A 35 5.21 -8.11 -10.93
N TRP A 36 4.98 -8.02 -12.26
CA TRP A 36 5.31 -9.10 -13.20
C TRP A 36 6.68 -8.98 -13.89
N LYS A 37 7.33 -7.81 -13.88
CA LYS A 37 8.57 -7.58 -14.66
C LYS A 37 9.87 -8.06 -13.98
N GLN A 38 9.85 -8.45 -12.70
CA GLN A 38 11.07 -8.85 -11.97
C GLN A 38 11.29 -10.36 -11.81
N LYS A 39 10.31 -11.23 -12.15
CA LYS A 39 10.45 -12.70 -11.98
C LYS A 39 11.07 -13.46 -13.17
N ARG A 40 11.56 -12.78 -14.21
CA ARG A 40 12.19 -13.43 -15.39
C ARG A 40 13.54 -12.83 -15.74
N LYS A 41 14.55 -13.09 -14.90
CA LYS A 41 15.98 -13.09 -15.26
C LYS A 41 16.76 -13.52 -14.02
N LEU A 42 16.89 -14.82 -13.80
CA LEU A 42 17.96 -15.49 -13.06
C LEU A 42 17.62 -16.99 -12.97
N THR A 43 17.61 -17.65 -14.13
CA THR A 43 17.74 -19.10 -14.23
C THR A 43 18.82 -19.39 -15.27
N CYS A 44 19.73 -20.30 -14.89
CA CYS A 44 20.92 -20.79 -15.59
C CYS A 44 22.24 -20.10 -15.21
N LEU A 45 22.97 -20.69 -14.25
CA LEU A 45 24.13 -21.50 -14.61
C LEU A 45 24.46 -22.50 -13.48
N PHE A 46 24.78 -23.73 -13.90
CA PHE A 46 25.40 -24.84 -13.18
C PHE A 46 24.57 -25.81 -12.32
N CYS A 47 24.43 -27.00 -12.90
CA CYS A 47 24.18 -28.27 -12.23
C CYS A 47 25.48 -29.12 -12.30
N SER A 48 25.68 -29.98 -11.28
CA SER A 48 26.51 -31.20 -11.28
C SER A 48 27.96 -31.14 -10.75
N LYS A 49 28.20 -31.60 -9.51
CA LYS A 49 28.87 -32.88 -9.14
C LYS A 49 29.24 -32.95 -7.65
N ARG A 50 29.33 -34.19 -7.15
CA ARG A 50 29.47 -34.63 -5.75
C ARG A 50 30.90 -34.55 -5.17
N ASN A 51 30.93 -34.44 -3.84
CA ASN A 51 31.82 -35.07 -2.84
C ASN A 51 33.27 -34.58 -2.55
N THR A 52 33.44 -34.33 -1.23
CA THR A 52 34.56 -34.61 -0.29
C THR A 52 35.75 -33.65 -0.13
N TRP A 53 35.82 -33.11 1.10
CA TRP A 53 36.96 -32.72 1.97
C TRP A 53 38.14 -31.90 1.42
N ILE A 54 38.37 -30.71 1.99
CA ILE A 54 39.53 -30.38 2.85
C ILE A 54 39.36 -28.98 3.47
N SER A 55 39.81 -28.91 4.72
CA SER A 55 39.98 -27.81 5.66
C SER A 55 40.46 -26.46 5.10
N SER A 56 40.15 -25.43 5.91
CA SER A 56 40.88 -24.17 6.09
C SER A 56 40.35 -22.96 5.32
N ARG A 57 39.42 -22.24 5.95
CA ARG A 57 39.64 -20.83 6.34
C ARG A 57 38.42 -20.27 7.07
N GLU A 58 38.62 -19.99 8.35
CA GLU A 58 37.87 -18.95 9.06
C GLU A 58 37.96 -17.66 8.24
N VAL A 59 36.84 -17.22 7.68
CA VAL A 59 36.67 -15.85 7.19
C VAL A 59 35.29 -15.39 7.63
N PHE A 60 35.27 -14.60 8.70
CA PHE A 60 34.35 -13.50 8.98
C PHE A 60 32.95 -13.61 8.34
N LEU A 61 32.05 -14.37 8.98
CA LEU A 61 30.61 -14.35 8.72
C LEU A 61 29.80 -14.03 9.98
N GLY A 62 30.43 -13.37 10.97
CA GLY A 62 29.79 -13.01 12.25
C GLY A 62 28.91 -11.75 12.18
N ASP A 63 29.27 -10.77 11.34
CA ASP A 63 28.67 -9.43 11.40
C ASP A 63 27.62 -9.13 10.32
N ILE A 64 27.37 -10.05 9.39
CA ILE A 64 26.40 -9.84 8.28
C ILE A 64 24.98 -10.27 8.70
N ALA A 65 24.83 -10.99 9.82
CA ALA A 65 23.56 -11.57 10.25
C ALA A 65 22.65 -10.61 11.05
N TYR A 66 23.19 -9.53 11.61
CA TYR A 66 22.44 -8.55 12.40
C TYR A 66 22.52 -7.20 11.69
N GLY A 67 21.38 -6.66 11.24
CA GLY A 67 21.35 -5.43 10.42
C GLY A 67 22.13 -4.25 11.02
N SER A 68 22.63 -3.38 10.14
CA SER A 68 23.56 -2.31 10.48
C SER A 68 22.86 -1.10 11.11
N ILE A 69 23.62 -0.36 11.91
CA ILE A 69 23.21 0.94 12.47
C ILE A 69 22.98 1.93 11.32
N LEU A 70 21.95 2.77 11.45
CA LEU A 70 21.67 3.84 10.50
C LEU A 70 22.71 4.96 10.61
N THR A 71 23.11 5.53 9.48
CA THR A 71 23.81 6.82 9.46
C THR A 71 22.92 7.92 10.03
N GLU A 72 23.50 9.05 10.43
CA GLU A 72 22.73 10.20 10.95
C GLU A 72 21.58 10.63 10.01
N LYS A 73 21.87 10.68 8.71
CA LYS A 73 20.88 11.04 7.69
C LYS A 73 19.77 10.01 7.57
N GLU A 74 20.12 8.73 7.51
CA GLU A 74 19.14 7.63 7.45
C GLU A 74 18.27 7.60 8.71
N ARG A 75 18.88 7.80 9.89
CA ARG A 75 18.18 7.85 11.17
C ARG A 75 17.15 8.97 11.18
N LYS A 76 17.55 10.19 10.78
CA LYS A 76 16.63 11.32 10.68
C LYS A 76 15.45 11.05 9.74
N VAL A 77 15.71 10.43 8.59
CA VAL A 77 14.64 10.06 7.62
C VAL A 77 13.68 9.03 8.22
N ALA A 78 14.20 8.00 8.89
CA ALA A 78 13.39 6.97 9.52
C ALA A 78 12.55 7.52 10.70
N GLU A 79 13.15 8.34 11.55
CA GLU A 79 12.48 9.02 12.66
C GLU A 79 11.40 9.99 12.16
N GLU A 80 11.68 10.78 11.13
CA GLU A 80 10.69 11.68 10.52
C GLU A 80 9.54 10.90 9.90
N ALA A 81 9.83 9.81 9.18
CA ALA A 81 8.80 8.92 8.65
C ALA A 81 7.93 8.34 9.76
N ASN A 82 8.53 7.89 10.87
CA ASN A 82 7.79 7.36 12.02
C ASN A 82 6.88 8.43 12.66
N GLN A 83 7.40 9.65 12.86
CA GLN A 83 6.61 10.76 13.41
C GLN A 83 5.44 11.14 12.51
N ARG A 84 5.64 11.14 11.18
CA ARG A 84 4.55 11.36 10.20
C ARG A 84 3.51 10.26 10.30
N THR A 85 3.92 9.00 10.35
CA THR A 85 2.99 7.86 10.54
C THR A 85 2.19 8.00 11.82
N LEU A 86 2.83 8.38 12.93
CA LEU A 86 2.13 8.61 14.19
C LEU A 86 1.10 9.73 14.07
N ARG A 87 1.43 10.86 13.43
CA ARG A 87 0.47 11.95 13.17
C ARG A 87 -0.74 11.47 12.37
N ILE A 88 -0.52 10.68 11.31
CA ILE A 88 -1.57 10.07 10.49
C ILE A 88 -2.48 9.17 11.34
N LEU A 89 -1.90 8.32 12.20
CA LEU A 89 -2.68 7.40 13.03
C LEU A 89 -3.46 8.13 14.13
N PHE A 90 -2.88 9.18 14.73
CA PHE A 90 -3.61 10.03 15.68
C PHE A 90 -4.75 10.78 15.02
N ASP A 91 -4.52 11.36 13.83
CA ASP A 91 -5.55 12.03 13.05
C ASP A 91 -6.70 11.07 12.66
N ALA A 92 -6.39 9.80 12.35
CA ALA A 92 -7.40 8.77 12.12
C ALA A 92 -8.25 8.49 13.38
N LEU A 93 -7.66 8.53 14.58
CA LEU A 93 -8.40 8.43 15.84
C LEU A 93 -9.25 9.67 16.13
N GLU A 94 -8.78 10.86 15.79
CA GLU A 94 -9.57 12.09 15.91
C GLU A 94 -10.79 12.05 14.97
N LYS A 95 -10.62 11.49 13.78
CA LYS A 95 -11.67 11.29 12.75
C LYS A 95 -12.37 9.93 12.85
N LYS A 96 -12.33 9.28 14.02
CA LYS A 96 -12.81 7.90 14.22
C LYS A 96 -14.22 7.65 13.70
N ASP A 97 -15.14 8.61 13.84
CA ASP A 97 -16.54 8.47 13.44
C ASP A 97 -16.72 8.45 11.91
N SER A 98 -15.69 8.89 11.17
CA SER A 98 -15.70 8.94 9.71
C SER A 98 -14.87 7.83 9.06
N VAL A 99 -13.82 7.35 9.72
CA VAL A 99 -12.84 6.46 9.06
C VAL A 99 -12.57 5.15 9.81
N LEU A 100 -13.09 4.98 11.03
CA LEU A 100 -12.86 3.78 11.84
C LEU A 100 -14.18 3.12 12.24
N VAL A 101 -14.08 1.88 12.72
CA VAL A 101 -15.23 1.13 13.25
C VAL A 101 -15.04 0.80 14.73
N GLU A 102 -16.12 0.73 15.50
CA GLU A 102 -16.06 0.47 16.95
C GLU A 102 -15.56 -0.94 17.28
N LYS A 103 -16.00 -1.98 16.57
CA LYS A 103 -15.59 -3.38 16.81
C LYS A 103 -15.35 -4.17 15.53
N CYS A 104 -14.41 -5.13 15.59
CA CYS A 104 -14.19 -6.14 14.54
C CYS A 104 -15.43 -6.97 14.20
N GLY A 105 -16.38 -7.12 15.14
CA GLY A 105 -17.52 -8.02 15.03
C GLY A 105 -18.71 -7.46 14.23
N ASP A 106 -18.77 -6.14 14.04
CA ASP A 106 -19.92 -5.48 13.40
C ASP A 106 -19.88 -5.62 11.86
N ALA A 107 -18.76 -6.12 11.32
CA ALA A 107 -18.55 -6.39 9.90
C ALA A 107 -19.06 -7.76 9.43
N ASN A 108 -19.53 -8.63 10.35
CA ASN A 108 -19.84 -10.02 10.04
C ASN A 108 -21.07 -10.22 9.13
N GLY A 109 -21.83 -9.16 8.82
CA GLY A 109 -23.05 -9.24 8.03
C GLY A 109 -23.06 -8.45 6.70
N LEU A 110 -22.15 -7.50 6.49
CA LEU A 110 -22.27 -6.53 5.39
C LEU A 110 -21.13 -6.66 4.38
N LEU A 111 -21.35 -7.62 3.47
CA LEU A 111 -21.08 -7.54 2.04
C LEU A 111 -19.70 -7.05 1.58
N ARG A 112 -18.93 -8.04 1.12
CA ARG A 112 -17.75 -7.99 0.25
C ARG A 112 -18.00 -7.31 -1.12
N GLN A 113 -18.69 -6.19 -1.21
CA GLN A 113 -18.93 -5.60 -2.54
C GLN A 113 -17.70 -4.88 -3.11
N LYS A 114 -16.67 -4.55 -2.29
CA LYS A 114 -15.48 -3.82 -2.77
C LYS A 114 -14.11 -4.14 -2.12
N ASN A 115 -13.93 -5.25 -1.39
CA ASN A 115 -12.66 -5.57 -0.68
C ASN A 115 -12.16 -4.42 0.25
N CYS A 116 -13.08 -3.63 0.81
CA CYS A 116 -12.74 -2.50 1.67
C CYS A 116 -12.33 -3.02 3.07
N PRO A 117 -11.12 -2.75 3.57
CA PRO A 117 -10.71 -3.21 4.90
C PRO A 117 -11.32 -2.30 5.97
N MET A 118 -12.21 -2.83 6.80
CA MET A 118 -12.74 -2.12 7.97
C MET A 118 -11.68 -2.11 9.06
N ILE A 119 -11.24 -0.92 9.48
CA ILE A 119 -10.17 -0.75 10.48
C ILE A 119 -10.78 -0.41 11.85
N PRO A 120 -10.63 -1.29 12.85
CA PRO A 120 -11.11 -1.02 14.19
C PRO A 120 -10.27 0.05 14.89
N MET A 121 -10.91 0.83 15.78
CA MET A 121 -10.23 1.83 16.59
C MET A 121 -9.11 1.24 17.47
N CYS A 122 -9.35 0.07 18.10
CA CYS A 122 -8.34 -0.58 18.94
C CYS A 122 -7.08 -0.98 18.14
N LEU A 123 -7.25 -1.38 16.88
CA LEU A 123 -6.13 -1.71 16.00
C LEU A 123 -5.23 -0.49 15.80
N VAL A 124 -5.81 0.70 15.56
CA VAL A 124 -5.04 1.94 15.38
C VAL A 124 -4.27 2.30 16.66
N GLN A 125 -4.88 2.14 17.83
CA GLN A 125 -4.21 2.35 19.12
C GLN A 125 -3.03 1.39 19.33
N ASP A 126 -3.19 0.13 18.96
CA ASP A 126 -2.13 -0.87 19.02
C ASP A 126 -0.97 -0.54 18.07
N LEU A 127 -1.27 -0.10 16.83
CA LEU A 127 -0.26 0.35 15.87
C LEU A 127 0.56 1.52 16.43
N ILE A 128 -0.10 2.52 17.00
CA ILE A 128 0.57 3.67 17.65
C ILE A 128 1.51 3.17 18.75
N THR A 129 1.02 2.29 19.62
CA THR A 129 1.80 1.74 20.74
C THR A 129 3.06 1.02 20.25
N LYS A 130 2.97 0.27 19.15
CA LYS A 130 4.14 -0.40 18.55
C LYS A 130 5.13 0.59 17.95
N LEU A 131 4.64 1.58 17.19
CA LEU A 131 5.50 2.56 16.52
C LEU A 131 6.15 3.56 17.47
N GLN A 132 5.59 3.80 18.66
CA GLN A 132 6.23 4.62 19.69
C GLN A 132 7.47 3.96 20.32
N ASN A 133 7.58 2.63 20.26
CA ASN A 133 8.61 1.86 20.97
C ASN A 133 9.57 1.12 20.03
N VAL A 134 9.77 1.65 18.82
CA VAL A 134 10.57 1.00 17.77
C VAL A 134 11.97 1.58 17.64
N GLU A 135 12.95 0.71 17.40
CA GLU A 135 14.28 1.08 16.89
C GLU A 135 14.37 0.72 15.40
N PHE A 136 15.02 1.60 14.61
CA PHE A 136 15.26 1.34 13.19
C PHE A 136 16.70 0.91 12.94
N ARG A 137 16.85 -0.15 12.13
CA ARG A 137 18.13 -0.60 11.56
C ARG A 137 18.00 -0.75 10.06
N LYS A 138 19.11 -0.85 9.34
CA LYS A 138 19.08 -1.17 7.91
C LYS A 138 19.57 -2.58 7.64
N ARG A 139 19.05 -3.19 6.57
CA ARG A 139 19.57 -4.46 6.06
C ARG A 139 19.75 -4.36 4.55
N GLU A 140 20.99 -4.45 4.08
CA GLU A 140 21.35 -4.13 2.68
C GLU A 140 20.75 -5.10 1.64
N TYR A 141 20.50 -6.35 2.03
CA TYR A 141 20.07 -7.41 1.11
C TYR A 141 18.60 -7.82 1.26
N MET A 142 17.77 -6.97 1.88
CA MET A 142 16.34 -7.26 2.06
C MET A 142 15.48 -6.67 0.94
N VAL A 143 14.53 -7.49 0.48
CA VAL A 143 13.51 -7.10 -0.51
C VAL A 143 12.32 -6.42 0.17
N HIS A 144 12.03 -6.80 1.42
CA HIS A 144 10.92 -6.28 2.22
C HIS A 144 11.38 -5.97 3.64
N GLU A 145 10.67 -5.06 4.28
CA GLU A 145 10.86 -4.74 5.70
C GLU A 145 10.54 -5.96 6.55
N SER A 146 11.31 -6.10 7.63
CA SER A 146 11.12 -7.16 8.61
C SER A 146 11.30 -6.59 10.01
N TYR A 147 10.93 -7.36 11.01
CA TYR A 147 11.12 -6.99 12.40
C TYR A 147 11.68 -8.16 13.19
N ASP A 148 12.44 -7.83 14.23
CA ASP A 148 12.87 -8.79 15.25
C ASP A 148 12.35 -8.32 16.62
N LEU A 149 11.91 -9.28 17.42
CA LEU A 149 11.66 -9.10 18.85
C LEU A 149 12.93 -9.54 19.59
N THR A 150 13.50 -8.64 20.38
CA THR A 150 14.63 -8.98 21.25
C THR A 150 14.14 -9.44 22.61
N ASP A 151 15.01 -10.12 23.38
CA ASP A 151 14.73 -10.53 24.76
C ASP A 151 14.40 -9.36 25.71
N SER A 152 14.59 -8.12 25.26
CA SER A 152 14.36 -6.89 26.03
C SER A 152 13.01 -6.20 25.75
N ASP A 153 12.05 -6.89 25.12
CA ASP A 153 10.78 -6.33 24.59
C ASP A 153 10.96 -5.19 23.58
N LYS A 154 12.20 -4.91 23.18
CA LYS A 154 12.53 -3.90 22.19
C LYS A 154 12.21 -4.43 20.79
N ILE A 155 11.40 -3.67 20.07
CA ILE A 155 11.02 -3.95 18.69
C ILE A 155 12.02 -3.26 17.78
N ILE A 156 12.67 -4.03 16.90
CA ILE A 156 13.58 -3.50 15.89
C ILE A 156 12.95 -3.71 14.51
N ILE A 157 12.74 -2.63 13.75
CA ILE A 157 12.34 -2.70 12.34
C ILE A 157 13.58 -2.54 11.46
N TYR A 158 13.80 -3.52 10.57
CA TYR A 158 14.85 -3.47 9.56
C TYR A 158 14.32 -2.88 8.26
N LEU A 159 14.85 -1.72 7.91
CA LEU A 159 14.53 -0.98 6.71
C LEU A 159 15.33 -1.52 5.53
N SER A 160 14.60 -1.84 4.46
CA SER A 160 15.18 -2.26 3.18
C SER A 160 15.78 -1.05 2.44
N PRO A 161 16.65 -1.26 1.44
CA PRO A 161 17.10 -0.16 0.57
C PRO A 161 15.95 0.57 -0.15
N HIS A 162 14.82 -0.11 -0.35
CA HIS A 162 13.66 0.47 -1.04
C HIS A 162 12.96 1.53 -0.20
N PHE A 163 12.95 1.40 1.13
CA PHE A 163 12.35 2.35 2.06
C PHE A 163 12.81 3.80 1.81
N TRP A 164 14.09 3.98 1.50
CA TRP A 164 14.67 5.31 1.30
C TRP A 164 14.14 6.02 0.06
N LEU A 165 13.69 5.26 -0.95
CA LEU A 165 13.19 5.76 -2.24
C LEU A 165 11.67 5.98 -2.25
N GLN A 166 10.98 5.56 -1.20
CA GLN A 166 9.53 5.69 -1.09
C GLN A 166 9.08 7.14 -0.89
N LYS A 167 7.81 7.39 -1.23
CA LYS A 167 7.14 8.67 -0.98
C LYS A 167 7.11 8.98 0.51
N GLU A 168 7.28 10.25 0.84
CA GLU A 168 7.40 10.70 2.24
C GLU A 168 6.04 10.85 2.92
N THR A 169 5.01 11.17 2.14
CA THR A 169 3.62 11.38 2.57
C THR A 169 2.78 10.14 2.33
N LEU A 170 1.67 10.00 3.07
CA LEU A 170 0.73 8.89 2.91
C LEU A 170 0.20 8.82 1.47
N ASP A 171 0.63 7.78 0.77
CA ASP A 171 0.20 7.44 -0.58
C ASP A 171 0.59 5.98 -0.85
N ILE A 172 0.19 5.42 -1.99
CA ILE A 172 0.52 4.04 -2.34
C ILE A 172 2.05 3.84 -2.39
N GLY A 173 2.55 2.85 -1.63
CA GLY A 173 3.97 2.50 -1.54
C GLY A 173 4.81 3.55 -0.81
N SER A 174 4.23 4.21 0.19
CA SER A 174 4.88 5.29 0.94
C SER A 174 5.63 4.77 2.17
N ARG A 175 6.51 5.60 2.74
CA ARG A 175 7.16 5.29 4.03
C ARG A 175 6.13 5.13 5.14
N PRO A 176 5.10 5.98 5.28
CA PRO A 176 4.06 5.77 6.29
C PRO A 176 3.31 4.45 6.13
N GLY A 177 2.89 4.09 4.91
CA GLY A 177 2.21 2.81 4.68
C GLY A 177 3.12 1.61 4.97
N THR A 178 4.41 1.71 4.64
CA THR A 178 5.40 0.68 4.97
C THR A 178 5.56 0.49 6.48
N LEU A 179 5.59 1.58 7.26
CA LEU A 179 5.65 1.48 8.72
C LEU A 179 4.36 0.92 9.33
N ILE A 180 3.19 1.27 8.78
CA ILE A 180 1.90 0.68 9.18
C ILE A 180 1.88 -0.82 8.89
N LEU A 181 2.37 -1.23 7.71
CA LEU A 181 2.49 -2.63 7.33
C LEU A 181 3.37 -3.40 8.33
N ALA A 182 4.56 -2.88 8.62
CA ALA A 182 5.49 -3.52 9.56
C ALA A 182 4.88 -3.61 10.97
N ALA A 183 4.26 -2.54 11.47
CA ALA A 183 3.60 -2.52 12.77
C ALA A 183 2.43 -3.53 12.84
N ALA A 184 1.64 -3.66 11.77
CA ALA A 184 0.60 -4.68 11.70
C ALA A 184 1.19 -6.10 11.74
N GLN A 185 2.32 -6.34 11.06
CA GLN A 185 2.99 -7.65 11.15
C GLN A 185 3.54 -7.92 12.56
N ILE A 186 4.03 -6.90 13.27
CA ILE A 186 4.45 -6.99 14.69
C ILE A 186 3.28 -7.37 15.59
N LEU A 187 2.07 -6.89 15.29
CA LEU A 187 0.83 -7.27 15.97
C LEU A 187 0.33 -8.68 15.61
N GLY A 188 1.03 -9.41 14.74
CA GLY A 188 0.70 -10.77 14.35
C GLY A 188 -0.23 -10.88 13.14
N TYR A 189 -0.57 -9.77 12.47
CA TYR A 189 -1.34 -9.82 11.24
C TYR A 189 -0.49 -10.41 10.11
N LYS A 190 -1.02 -11.45 9.47
CA LYS A 190 -0.31 -12.15 8.38
C LYS A 190 -0.21 -11.29 7.14
N TYR A 191 0.86 -11.49 6.36
CA TYR A 191 1.00 -10.91 5.04
C TYR A 191 0.29 -11.81 4.00
N TYR A 192 -0.94 -11.48 3.65
CA TYR A 192 -1.63 -12.07 2.50
C TYR A 192 -1.73 -10.98 1.43
N ALA A 193 -0.82 -11.00 0.45
CA ALA A 193 -0.92 -10.13 -0.72
C ALA A 193 -1.94 -10.67 -1.74
N GLU A 194 -2.25 -11.96 -1.68
CA GLU A 194 -3.20 -12.63 -2.57
C GLU A 194 -4.49 -12.94 -1.81
N THR A 195 -5.63 -12.64 -2.42
CA THR A 195 -6.91 -13.25 -2.04
C THR A 195 -6.75 -14.76 -2.19
N PRO A 196 -7.18 -15.58 -1.20
CA PRO A 196 -7.13 -17.03 -1.36
C PRO A 196 -7.82 -17.43 -2.67
N THR A 197 -7.09 -18.09 -3.55
CA THR A 197 -7.66 -18.72 -4.74
C THR A 197 -8.63 -19.78 -4.25
N ASP A 198 -9.92 -19.63 -4.58
CA ASP A 198 -10.97 -20.59 -4.25
C ASP A 198 -10.67 -21.94 -4.94
N GLU A 199 -9.85 -22.78 -4.29
CA GLU A 199 -9.83 -24.20 -4.58
C GLU A 199 -11.01 -24.85 -3.84
N GLY A 200 -12.16 -24.80 -4.51
CA GLY A 200 -13.10 -25.91 -4.57
C GLY A 200 -13.76 -26.36 -3.26
N HIS A 201 -14.43 -25.47 -2.53
CA HIS A 201 -15.55 -25.89 -1.68
C HIS A 201 -16.64 -24.81 -1.65
N VAL A 202 -17.85 -25.18 -2.06
CA VAL A 202 -19.06 -24.35 -1.92
C VAL A 202 -19.40 -24.25 -0.43
N GLN A 203 -18.78 -23.30 0.27
CA GLN A 203 -19.21 -22.89 1.60
C GLN A 203 -20.36 -21.88 1.43
N GLN A 204 -21.48 -22.15 2.11
CA GLN A 204 -22.71 -21.33 2.11
C GLN A 204 -22.54 -19.98 2.82
N HIS A 205 -21.32 -19.65 3.26
CA HIS A 205 -20.95 -18.36 3.80
C HIS A 205 -19.71 -17.86 3.03
N PRO A 206 -19.70 -16.60 2.57
CA PRO A 206 -18.50 -16.03 1.99
C PRO A 206 -17.36 -16.16 3.02
N PRO A 207 -16.17 -16.66 2.64
CA PRO A 207 -15.09 -16.84 3.60
C PRO A 207 -14.83 -15.53 4.34
N THR A 208 -14.80 -15.52 5.67
CA THR A 208 -14.28 -14.37 6.41
C THR A 208 -12.78 -14.35 6.19
N VAL A 209 -12.30 -13.56 5.21
CA VAL A 209 -10.86 -13.34 5.06
C VAL A 209 -10.44 -12.44 6.21
N PRO A 210 -9.60 -12.91 7.14
CA PRO A 210 -9.18 -12.10 8.26
C PRO A 210 -8.41 -10.88 7.73
N LEU A 211 -8.51 -9.76 8.45
CA LEU A 211 -7.64 -8.61 8.19
C LEU A 211 -6.18 -9.10 8.11
N SER A 212 -5.51 -8.73 7.03
CA SER A 212 -4.09 -8.98 6.80
C SER A 212 -3.30 -7.68 7.01
N ALA A 213 -2.02 -7.79 7.30
CA ALA A 213 -1.16 -6.61 7.41
C ALA A 213 -1.17 -5.77 6.11
N TYR A 214 -1.24 -6.46 4.97
CA TYR A 214 -1.38 -5.82 3.65
C TYR A 214 -2.71 -5.07 3.53
N SER A 215 -3.83 -5.68 3.94
CA SER A 215 -5.14 -5.03 3.88
C SER A 215 -5.20 -3.79 4.80
N ILE A 216 -4.56 -3.84 5.97
CA ILE A 216 -4.48 -2.70 6.88
C ILE A 216 -3.70 -1.56 6.23
N CYS A 217 -2.50 -1.83 5.70
CA CYS A 217 -1.71 -0.84 4.97
C CYS A 217 -2.50 -0.26 3.78
N SER A 218 -3.13 -1.13 2.98
CA SER A 218 -3.95 -0.73 1.84
C SER A 218 -5.13 0.16 2.23
N ALA A 219 -5.75 -0.07 3.39
CA ALA A 219 -6.80 0.81 3.92
C ALA A 219 -6.31 2.25 4.05
N PHE A 220 -5.15 2.45 4.68
CA PHE A 220 -4.57 3.78 4.84
C PHE A 220 -4.13 4.38 3.49
N GLU A 221 -3.39 3.62 2.69
CA GLU A 221 -2.80 4.13 1.44
C GLU A 221 -3.82 4.32 0.31
N SER A 222 -4.93 3.59 0.30
CA SER A 222 -5.89 3.61 -0.81
C SER A 222 -7.25 4.16 -0.41
N TRP A 223 -7.73 3.84 0.79
CA TRP A 223 -9.12 4.10 1.19
C TRP A 223 -9.28 5.30 2.11
N MET A 224 -8.30 5.61 2.95
CA MET A 224 -8.35 6.72 3.90
C MET A 224 -7.56 7.96 3.46
N ARG A 225 -6.66 7.83 2.47
CA ARG A 225 -5.86 8.97 2.00
C ARG A 225 -6.69 10.06 1.35
N HIS A 226 -6.12 11.25 1.28
CA HIS A 226 -6.67 12.36 0.49
C HIS A 226 -6.61 12.07 -1.01
N ARG A 227 -7.60 12.61 -1.74
CA ARG A 227 -7.59 12.66 -3.21
C ARG A 227 -7.11 14.02 -3.69
N GLY A 228 -6.46 14.03 -4.86
CA GLY A 228 -5.99 15.24 -5.52
C GLY A 228 -4.62 15.73 -5.03
N LEU A 229 -4.23 16.91 -5.52
CA LEU A 229 -2.94 17.52 -5.23
C LEU A 229 -3.02 18.34 -3.94
N TYR A 230 -1.89 18.39 -3.21
CA TYR A 230 -1.73 19.27 -2.08
C TYR A 230 -1.05 20.58 -2.51
N SER A 231 -1.70 21.71 -2.29
CA SER A 231 -1.17 23.05 -2.60
C SER A 231 -1.39 24.03 -1.44
N GLY A 232 -0.99 23.62 -0.23
CA GLY A 232 -1.29 24.32 1.03
C GLY A 232 -2.52 23.73 1.75
N SER A 233 -3.45 23.18 0.97
CA SER A 233 -4.53 22.32 1.43
C SER A 233 -4.83 21.23 0.39
N TYR A 234 -5.53 20.18 0.81
CA TYR A 234 -6.01 19.13 -0.08
C TYR A 234 -7.25 19.58 -0.85
N SER A 235 -7.22 19.45 -2.18
CA SER A 235 -8.34 19.85 -3.03
C SER A 235 -9.64 19.06 -2.79
N CYS A 236 -9.57 17.88 -2.18
CA CYS A 236 -10.76 17.07 -1.93
C CYS A 236 -11.60 17.59 -0.75
N CYS A 237 -10.98 18.02 0.34
CA CYS A 237 -11.68 18.33 1.60
C CYS A 237 -11.25 19.63 2.26
N GLY A 238 -10.24 20.33 1.72
CA GLY A 238 -9.68 21.56 2.30
C GLY A 238 -8.74 21.34 3.48
N GLU A 239 -8.43 20.10 3.86
CA GLU A 239 -7.50 19.79 4.94
C GLU A 239 -6.11 20.39 4.70
N GLU A 240 -5.57 21.09 5.68
CA GLU A 240 -4.26 21.76 5.61
C GLU A 240 -3.14 20.84 6.12
N SER A 241 -3.46 19.90 7.01
CA SER A 241 -2.49 18.96 7.57
C SER A 241 -2.06 17.92 6.53
N ARG A 242 -0.78 17.91 6.14
CA ARG A 242 -0.21 16.93 5.18
C ARG A 242 -0.13 15.50 5.71
N ASP A 243 -0.03 15.34 7.02
CA ASP A 243 0.14 14.04 7.67
C ASP A 243 -1.19 13.62 8.32
N SER A 244 -2.24 13.51 7.50
CA SER A 244 -3.62 13.26 7.94
C SER A 244 -4.34 12.27 7.01
N VAL A 245 -5.42 11.69 7.51
CA VAL A 245 -6.40 10.96 6.70
C VAL A 245 -7.56 11.87 6.31
N CYS A 246 -8.27 11.50 5.24
CA CYS A 246 -9.38 12.27 4.72
C CYS A 246 -10.71 11.83 5.36
N ALA A 247 -11.39 12.77 6.03
CA ALA A 247 -12.68 12.51 6.67
C ALA A 247 -13.81 12.20 5.67
N ILE A 248 -13.65 12.58 4.40
CA ILE A 248 -14.57 12.27 3.29
C ILE A 248 -13.92 11.33 2.26
N SER A 249 -13.03 10.47 2.75
CA SER A 249 -12.34 9.47 1.95
C SER A 249 -13.28 8.42 1.36
N ASP A 250 -12.77 7.58 0.45
CA ASP A 250 -13.53 6.44 -0.10
C ASP A 250 -14.05 5.52 1.01
N LEU A 251 -13.28 5.33 2.09
CA LEU A 251 -13.73 4.56 3.24
C LEU A 251 -14.91 5.23 3.94
N SER A 252 -14.83 6.54 4.18
CA SER A 252 -15.91 7.29 4.85
C SER A 252 -17.22 7.24 4.08
N ILE A 253 -17.15 7.44 2.76
CA ILE A 253 -18.33 7.31 1.88
C ILE A 253 -18.93 5.91 2.03
N TRP A 254 -18.10 4.88 1.98
CA TRP A 254 -18.56 3.50 2.09
C TRP A 254 -19.13 3.15 3.46
N LEU A 255 -18.54 3.64 4.56
CA LEU A 255 -19.07 3.45 5.91
C LEU A 255 -20.43 4.14 6.09
N ASN A 256 -20.61 5.33 5.52
CA ASN A 256 -21.89 6.05 5.54
C ASN A 256 -22.97 5.32 4.75
N ASP A 257 -22.63 4.72 3.60
CA ASP A 257 -23.56 3.91 2.82
C ASP A 257 -24.07 2.69 3.60
N ILE A 258 -23.21 2.10 4.45
CA ILE A 258 -23.59 0.97 5.31
C ILE A 258 -24.48 1.41 6.47
N ALA A 259 -24.18 2.55 7.11
CA ALA A 259 -24.94 3.03 8.26
C ALA A 259 -26.39 3.43 7.92
N GLN A 260 -26.70 3.61 6.63
CA GLN A 260 -28.05 3.93 6.12
C GLN A 260 -28.89 2.71 5.73
N LEU A 261 -28.32 1.49 5.81
CA LEU A 261 -29.02 0.22 5.58
C LEU A 261 -29.60 -0.35 6.88
#